data_AF-A0A444NRW5-F1
#
_entry.id   AF-A0A444NRW5-F1
#
_cell.length_a   1.000
_cell.length_b   1.000
_cell.length_c   1.000
_cell.angle_alpha   90.00
_cell.angle_beta   90.00
_cell.angle_gamma   90.00
#
_symmetry.space_group_name_H-M   'P 1'
#
loop_
_entity.id
_entity.type
_entity.pdbx_description
1 polymer ?
#
loop_
_entity_poly.entity_id
_entity_poly.type
_entity_poly.pdbx_seq_one_letter_code
_entity_poly.pdbx_strand_id
1 'polypeptide(L)'
;MSAARKALRVVVFPFRAAWFLILIANFLVVSAVCLLVASLLAYGVALAFSYAFLPAEWTQTLWRWVVDLYVQSSWFKAATIAFFIFLLLPVLRFWLARDPVADVAREREITRLNDDLIAARRQEQLRAKFRA
;
A
#
# COMPACT_ATOMS: atom_id res chain seq x y z
N MET A 1 32.46 -45.54 12.59
CA MET A 1 31.34 -44.61 12.31
C MET A 1 31.76 -43.52 11.28
N SER A 2 31.79 -43.82 9.98
CA SER A 2 32.15 -42.79 8.96
C SER A 2 31.40 -42.91 7.63
N ALA A 3 31.03 -44.12 7.20
CA ALA A 3 30.34 -44.35 5.92
C ALA A 3 28.89 -43.84 5.90
N ALA A 4 28.11 -44.07 6.95
CA ALA A 4 26.70 -43.64 7.03
C ALA A 4 26.52 -42.11 6.97
N ARG A 5 27.44 -41.35 7.59
CA ARG A 5 27.45 -39.87 7.54
C ARG A 5 27.83 -39.34 6.15
N LYS A 6 28.71 -40.04 5.43
CA LYS A 6 29.08 -39.71 4.04
C LYS A 6 27.92 -39.99 3.07
N ALA A 7 27.25 -41.14 3.22
CA ALA A 7 26.08 -41.49 2.42
C ALA A 7 24.91 -40.51 2.63
N LEU A 8 24.62 -40.13 3.87
CA LEU A 8 23.63 -39.09 4.18
C LEU A 8 23.97 -37.75 3.53
N ARG A 9 25.25 -37.36 3.48
CA ARG A 9 25.68 -36.10 2.86
C ARG A 9 25.48 -36.11 1.34
N VAL A 10 25.72 -37.24 0.68
CA VAL A 10 25.53 -37.41 -0.77
C VAL A 10 24.06 -37.33 -1.17
N VAL A 11 23.13 -37.75 -0.31
CA VAL A 11 21.68 -37.67 -0.57
C VAL A 11 21.08 -36.31 -0.14
N VAL A 12 21.56 -35.72 0.97
CA VAL A 12 21.04 -34.45 1.48
C VAL A 12 21.56 -33.25 0.66
N PHE A 13 22.75 -33.33 0.08
CA PHE A 13 23.31 -32.26 -0.74
C PHE A 13 22.49 -31.93 -2.01
N PRO A 14 22.07 -32.89 -2.86
CA PRO A 14 21.21 -32.60 -4.01
C PRO A 14 19.82 -32.12 -3.58
N PHE A 15 19.28 -32.63 -2.47
CA PHE A 15 18.00 -32.15 -1.93
C PHE A 15 18.09 -30.69 -1.47
N ARG A 16 19.18 -30.31 -0.78
CA ARG A 16 19.44 -28.92 -0.42
C ARG A 16 19.67 -28.04 -1.65
N ALA A 17 20.39 -28.52 -2.65
CA ALA A 17 20.60 -27.79 -3.91
C ALA A 17 19.27 -27.56 -4.65
N ALA A 18 18.41 -28.57 -4.72
CA ALA A 18 17.06 -28.44 -5.26
C ALA A 18 16.22 -27.44 -4.46
N TRP A 19 16.31 -27.46 -3.13
CA TRP A 19 15.64 -26.49 -2.27
C TRP A 19 16.14 -25.05 -2.51
N PHE A 20 17.45 -24.86 -2.62
CA PHE A 20 18.03 -23.55 -2.98
C PHE A 20 17.58 -23.09 -4.37
N LEU A 21 17.50 -23.99 -5.35
CA LEU A 21 16.97 -23.66 -6.68
C LEU A 21 15.52 -23.20 -6.61
N ILE A 22 14.68 -23.84 -5.80
CA ILE A 22 13.29 -23.42 -5.57
C ILE A 22 13.27 -22.04 -4.92
N LEU A 23 14.10 -21.78 -3.91
CA LEU A 23 14.19 -20.46 -3.27
C LEU A 23 14.65 -19.38 -4.24
N ILE A 24 15.65 -19.67 -5.09
CA ILE A 24 16.14 -18.75 -6.11
C ILE A 24 15.03 -18.46 -7.13
N ALA A 25 14.35 -19.49 -7.64
CA ALA A 25 13.25 -19.31 -8.56
C ALA A 25 12.13 -18.46 -7.94
N ASN A 26 11.77 -18.73 -6.69
CA ASN A 26 10.77 -17.94 -5.97
C ASN A 26 11.23 -16.49 -5.77
N PHE A 27 12.50 -16.28 -5.41
CA PHE A 27 13.07 -14.94 -5.30
C PHE A 27 13.01 -14.20 -6.64
N LEU A 28 13.38 -14.84 -7.75
CA LEU A 28 13.27 -14.24 -9.08
C LEU A 28 11.82 -13.85 -9.42
N VAL A 29 10.85 -14.73 -9.14
CA VAL A 29 9.43 -14.44 -9.39
C VAL A 29 8.98 -13.25 -8.55
N VAL A 30 9.30 -13.23 -7.25
CA VAL A 30 8.94 -12.12 -6.35
C VAL A 30 9.62 -10.82 -6.77
N SER A 31 10.90 -10.86 -7.13
CA SER A 31 11.63 -9.70 -7.64
C SER A 31 11.04 -9.17 -8.94
N ALA A 32 10.70 -10.06 -9.88
CA ALA A 32 10.08 -9.66 -11.14
C ALA A 32 8.71 -8.97 -10.91
N VAL A 33 7.88 -9.54 -10.03
CA VAL A 33 6.60 -8.93 -9.64
C VAL A 33 6.82 -7.58 -8.95
N CYS A 34 7.79 -7.48 -8.05
CA CYS A 34 8.12 -6.23 -7.36
C CYS A 34 8.61 -5.14 -8.32
N LEU A 35 9.47 -5.50 -9.28
CA LEU A 35 9.93 -4.58 -10.32
C LEU A 35 8.79 -4.13 -11.23
N LEU A 36 7.87 -5.03 -11.57
CA LEU A 36 6.68 -4.70 -12.35
C LEU A 36 5.79 -3.70 -11.59
N VAL A 37 5.56 -3.94 -10.30
CA VAL A 37 4.83 -3.02 -9.41
C VAL A 37 5.53 -1.65 -9.33
N ALA A 38 6.84 -1.62 -9.10
CA ALA A 38 7.62 -0.39 -9.03
C ALA A 38 7.58 0.38 -10.35
N SER A 39 7.66 -0.32 -11.49
CA SER A 39 7.55 0.26 -12.82
C SER A 39 6.17 0.89 -13.06
N LEU A 40 5.09 0.23 -12.66
CA LEU A 40 3.73 0.76 -12.77
C LEU A 40 3.50 1.96 -11.84
N LEU A 41 4.06 1.96 -10.63
CA LEU A 41 4.07 3.12 -9.74
C LEU A 41 4.79 4.31 -10.37
N ALA A 42 6.02 4.08 -10.85
CA ALA A 42 6.82 5.12 -11.50
C ALA A 42 6.11 5.67 -12.74
N TYR A 43 5.48 4.80 -13.53
CA TYR A 43 4.63 5.18 -14.66
C TYR A 43 3.48 6.08 -14.21
N GLY A 44 2.72 5.70 -13.19
CA GLY A 44 1.62 6.49 -12.67
C GLY A 44 2.06 7.86 -12.14
N VAL A 45 3.19 7.92 -11.44
CA VAL A 45 3.79 9.18 -10.97
C VAL A 45 4.22 10.05 -12.15
N ALA A 46 4.96 9.50 -13.11
CA ALA A 46 5.40 10.24 -14.30
C ALA A 46 4.21 10.77 -15.12
N LEU A 47 3.13 9.98 -15.21
CA LEU A 47 1.90 10.38 -15.87
C LEU A 47 1.24 11.55 -15.12
N ALA A 48 1.09 11.46 -13.80
CA ALA A 48 0.54 12.53 -12.97
C ALA A 48 1.36 13.83 -13.09
N PHE A 49 2.68 13.75 -13.03
CA PHE A 49 3.56 14.88 -13.26
C PHE A 49 3.41 15.46 -14.67
N SER A 50 3.30 14.60 -15.69
CA SER A 50 3.11 15.08 -17.06
C SER A 50 1.81 15.86 -17.21
N TYR A 51 0.70 15.37 -16.67
CA TYR A 51 -0.57 16.09 -16.72
C TYR A 51 -0.62 17.34 -15.83
N ALA A 52 0.14 17.37 -14.73
CA ALA A 52 0.18 18.52 -13.82
C ALA A 52 1.08 19.66 -14.34
N PHE A 53 2.16 19.34 -15.06
CA PHE A 53 3.20 20.32 -15.41
C PHE A 53 3.38 20.54 -16.92
N LEU A 54 3.01 19.58 -17.77
CA LEU A 54 3.17 19.72 -19.22
C LEU A 54 1.84 20.08 -19.90
N PRO A 55 1.87 20.86 -20.99
CA PRO A 55 0.69 21.09 -21.81
C PRO A 55 0.17 19.77 -22.40
N ALA A 56 -1.15 19.67 -22.57
CA ALA A 56 -1.82 18.45 -22.98
C ALA A 56 -1.25 17.86 -24.29
N GLU A 57 -0.87 18.70 -25.24
CA GLU A 57 -0.30 18.27 -26.53
C GLU A 57 1.04 17.53 -26.39
N TRP A 58 1.90 18.01 -25.48
CA TRP A 58 3.19 17.40 -25.19
C TRP A 58 3.02 16.08 -24.45
N THR A 59 2.12 16.05 -23.47
CA THR A 59 1.76 14.84 -22.73
C THR A 59 1.20 13.77 -23.67
N GLN A 60 0.28 14.14 -24.57
CA GLN A 60 -0.34 13.19 -25.50
C GLN A 60 0.68 12.60 -26.48
N THR A 61 1.64 13.41 -26.94
CA THR A 61 2.72 12.94 -27.82
C THR A 61 3.69 12.01 -27.10
N LEU A 62 4.10 12.36 -25.87
CA LEU A 62 5.01 11.56 -25.05
C LEU A 62 4.42 10.21 -24.63
N TRP A 63 3.12 10.16 -24.38
CA TRP A 63 2.45 8.94 -23.91
C TRP A 63 1.78 8.12 -25.02
N ARG A 64 1.86 8.56 -26.29
CA ARG A 64 1.20 7.90 -27.42
C ARG A 64 1.57 6.43 -27.57
N TRP A 65 2.86 6.11 -27.49
CA TRP A 65 3.36 4.73 -27.51
C TRP A 65 2.78 3.83 -26.42
N VAL A 66 2.48 4.38 -25.23
CA VAL A 66 1.87 3.61 -24.15
C VAL A 66 0.38 3.41 -24.40
N VAL A 67 -0.30 4.42 -24.94
CA VAL A 67 -1.69 4.30 -25.36
C VAL A 67 -1.83 3.22 -26.44
N ASP A 68 -0.94 3.24 -27.44
CA ASP A 68 -0.93 2.22 -28.50
C ASP A 68 -0.66 0.82 -27.92
N LEU A 69 0.29 0.68 -27.00
CA LEU A 69 0.58 -0.58 -26.32
C LEU A 69 -0.61 -1.08 -25.48
N TYR A 70 -1.32 -0.17 -24.81
CA TYR A 70 -2.52 -0.47 -24.03
C TYR A 70 -3.70 -0.92 -24.89
N VAL A 71 -3.83 -0.38 -26.10
CA VAL A 71 -4.85 -0.80 -27.06
C VAL A 71 -4.49 -2.14 -27.70
N GLN A 72 -3.22 -2.34 -28.06
CA GLN A 72 -2.77 -3.52 -28.80
C GLN A 72 -2.61 -4.76 -27.91
N SER A 73 -2.20 -4.60 -26.65
CA SER A 73 -1.94 -5.71 -25.73
C SER A 73 -3.01 -5.83 -24.65
N SER A 74 -3.88 -6.83 -24.81
CA SER A 74 -4.89 -7.19 -23.80
C SER A 74 -4.26 -7.59 -22.46
N TRP A 75 -3.07 -8.20 -22.50
CA TRP A 75 -2.30 -8.57 -21.31
C TRP A 75 -1.78 -7.35 -20.54
N PHE A 76 -1.22 -6.37 -21.25
CA PHE A 76 -0.77 -5.11 -20.64
C PHE A 76 -1.96 -4.38 -20.02
N LYS A 77 -3.07 -4.28 -20.76
CA LYS A 77 -4.32 -3.70 -20.27
C LYS A 77 -4.82 -4.37 -18.99
N ALA A 78 -4.89 -5.70 -18.96
CA ALA A 78 -5.31 -6.44 -17.77
C ALA A 78 -4.38 -6.21 -16.57
N ALA A 79 -3.06 -6.21 -16.79
CA ALA A 79 -2.07 -5.97 -15.75
C ALA A 79 -2.19 -4.55 -15.17
N THR A 80 -2.35 -3.53 -16.03
CA THR A 80 -2.54 -2.14 -15.59
C THR A 80 -3.84 -1.98 -14.80
N ILE A 81 -4.95 -2.54 -15.26
CA ILE A 81 -6.24 -2.47 -14.55
C ILE A 81 -6.14 -3.17 -13.18
N ALA A 82 -5.62 -4.40 -13.16
CA ALA A 82 -5.45 -5.13 -11.91
C ALA A 82 -4.57 -4.36 -10.93
N PHE A 83 -3.47 -3.78 -11.41
CA PHE A 83 -2.59 -2.96 -10.59
C PHE A 83 -3.31 -1.76 -9.96
N PHE A 84 -4.06 -0.98 -10.76
CA PHE A 84 -4.83 0.14 -10.22
C PHE A 84 -5.91 -0.32 -9.23
N ILE A 85 -6.57 -1.45 -9.48
CA ILE A 85 -7.53 -2.03 -8.53
C ILE A 85 -6.82 -2.36 -7.23
N PHE A 86 -5.70 -3.11 -7.26
CA PHE A 86 -4.95 -3.46 -6.06
C PHE A 86 -4.41 -2.24 -5.31
N LEU A 87 -4.03 -1.18 -6.03
CA LEU A 87 -3.56 0.07 -5.43
C LEU A 87 -4.69 0.84 -4.75
N LEU A 88 -5.87 0.89 -5.39
CA LEU A 88 -7.03 1.63 -4.89
C LEU A 88 -7.85 0.83 -3.88
N LEU A 89 -7.79 -0.50 -3.89
CA LEU A 89 -8.52 -1.38 -2.99
C LEU A 89 -8.27 -1.06 -1.50
N PRO A 90 -7.03 -0.88 -1.00
CA PRO A 90 -6.79 -0.49 0.38
C PRO A 90 -7.31 0.92 0.69
N VAL A 91 -7.21 1.84 -0.27
CA VAL A 91 -7.75 3.21 -0.12
C VAL A 91 -9.28 3.17 -0.04
N LEU A 92 -9.93 2.39 -0.89
CA LEU A 92 -11.38 2.18 -0.90
C LEU A 92 -11.82 1.50 0.40
N ARG A 93 -11.11 0.48 0.86
CA ARG A 93 -11.40 -0.21 2.12
C ARG A 93 -11.22 0.70 3.32
N PHE A 94 -10.22 1.58 3.32
CA PHE A 94 -10.04 2.59 4.36
C PHE A 94 -11.16 3.62 4.36
N TRP A 95 -11.60 4.08 3.19
CA TRP A 95 -12.72 5.00 3.05
C TRP A 95 -14.07 4.36 3.39
N LEU A 96 -14.32 3.12 2.99
CA LEU A 96 -15.58 2.41 3.22
C LEU A 96 -15.70 1.93 4.67
N ALA A 97 -14.58 1.63 5.34
CA ALA A 97 -14.54 1.32 6.77
C ALA A 97 -14.66 2.56 7.67
N ARG A 98 -14.53 3.76 7.08
CA ARG A 98 -14.73 5.02 7.80
C ARG A 98 -16.23 5.32 7.82
N ASP A 99 -16.89 4.85 8.88
CA ASP A 99 -18.32 5.08 9.07
C ASP A 99 -18.54 6.54 9.52
N PRO A 100 -18.99 7.43 8.62
CA PRO A 100 -19.05 8.87 8.89
C PRO A 100 -20.03 9.18 10.02
N VAL A 101 -21.00 8.31 10.28
CA VAL A 101 -21.98 8.45 11.36
C VAL A 101 -21.35 8.10 12.70
N ALA A 102 -20.54 7.04 12.76
CA ALA A 102 -19.82 6.65 13.97
C ALA A 102 -18.72 7.67 14.33
N ASP A 103 -18.01 8.20 13.34
CA ASP A 103 -17.00 9.24 13.54
C ASP A 103 -17.62 10.53 14.10
N VAL A 104 -18.76 10.99 13.56
CA VAL A 104 -19.45 12.19 14.07
C VAL A 104 -20.04 11.97 15.47
N ALA A 105 -20.57 10.79 15.77
CA ALA A 105 -21.05 10.45 17.11
C ALA A 105 -19.90 10.45 18.14
N ARG A 106 -18.77 9.86 17.77
CA ARG A 106 -17.56 9.83 18.60
C ARG A 106 -16.99 11.22 18.84
N GLU A 107 -16.98 12.06 17.81
CA GLU A 107 -16.48 13.44 17.90
C GLU A 107 -17.40 14.31 18.77
N ARG A 108 -18.73 14.12 18.68
CA ARG A 108 -19.69 14.76 19.61
C ARG A 108 -19.51 14.30 21.06
N GLU A 109 -19.23 13.03 21.30
CA GLU A 109 -19.02 12.49 22.64
C GLU A 109 -17.73 13.03 23.27
N ILE A 110 -16.65 13.11 22.49
CA ILE A 110 -15.38 13.73 22.92
C ILE A 110 -15.59 15.23 23.25
N THR A 111 -16.37 15.93 22.42
CA THR A 111 -16.65 17.36 22.64
C THR A 111 -17.43 17.58 23.94
N ARG A 112 -18.45 16.75 24.22
CA ARG A 112 -19.20 16.79 25.48
C ARG A 112 -18.33 16.53 26.70
N LEU A 113 -17.49 15.50 26.67
CA LEU A 113 -16.60 15.17 27.78
C LEU A 113 -15.61 16.32 28.07
N ASN A 114 -15.12 16.99 27.03
CA ASN A 114 -14.24 18.13 27.17
C ASN A 114 -14.96 19.34 27.77
N ASP A 115 -16.19 19.62 27.33
CA ASP A 115 -17.02 20.70 27.89
C ASP A 115 -17.36 20.45 29.37
N ASP A 116 -17.67 19.21 29.75
CA ASP A 116 -17.92 18.82 31.15
C ASP A 116 -16.67 19.01 32.02
N LEU A 117 -15.48 18.65 31.50
CA LEU A 117 -14.20 18.87 32.19
C LEU A 117 -13.90 20.37 32.36
N ILE A 118 -14.18 21.19 31.35
CA ILE A 118 -14.00 22.64 31.42
C ILE A 118 -14.98 23.26 32.43
N ALA A 119 -16.22 22.80 32.45
CA ALA A 119 -17.24 23.23 33.40
C ALA A 119 -16.86 22.88 34.85
N ALA A 120 -16.42 21.64 35.10
CA ALA A 120 -15.94 21.20 36.40
C ALA A 120 -14.76 22.06 36.90
N ARG A 121 -13.80 22.32 36.01
CA ARG A 121 -12.62 23.14 36.34
C ARG A 121 -12.99 24.59 36.67
N ARG A 122 -13.96 25.19 35.96
CA ARG A 122 -14.48 26.52 36.28
C ARG A 122 -15.19 26.54 37.63
N GLN A 123 -15.97 25.51 37.94
CA GLN A 123 -16.68 25.40 39.21
C GLN A 123 -15.72 25.24 40.39
N GLU A 124 -14.63 24.51 40.23
CA GLU A 124 -13.55 24.42 41.22
C GLU A 124 -12.82 25.75 41.42
N GLN A 125 -12.51 26.47 40.33
CA GLN A 125 -11.90 27.81 40.41
C GLN A 125 -12.80 28.82 41.12
N LEU A 126 -14.12 28.79 40.86
CA LEU A 126 -15.09 29.63 41.55
C LEU A 126 -15.18 29.25 43.04
N ARG A 127 -15.25 27.96 43.38
CA ARG A 127 -15.24 27.49 44.77
C ARG A 127 -13.97 27.85 45.52
N ALA A 128 -12.81 27.81 44.85
CA ALA A 128 -11.54 28.25 45.44
C ALA A 128 -11.53 29.76 45.70
N LYS A 129 -12.10 30.57 44.79
CA LYS A 129 -12.26 32.02 44.98
C LYS A 129 -13.20 32.40 46.12
N PHE A 130 -14.22 31.61 46.41
CA PHE A 130 -15.14 31.85 47.54
C PHE A 130 -14.63 31.28 48.88
N ARG A 131 -13.53 30.52 48.88
CA ARG A 131 -12.87 29.99 50.09
C ARG A 131 -11.65 30.81 50.53
N ALA A 132 -11.18 31.74 49.72
CA ALA A 132 -10.14 32.72 50.04
C ALA A 132 -10.79 34.03 50.49
#